data_AF-A0A6B3FM19-F1
#
_entry.id   AF-A0A6B3FM19-F1
#
_cell.length_a   1.000
_cell.length_b   1.000
_cell.length_c   1.000
_cell.angle_alpha   90.00
_cell.angle_beta   90.00
_cell.angle_gamma   90.00
#
_symmetry.space_group_name_H-M   'P 1'
#
loop_
_entity.id
_entity.type
_entity.pdbx_description
1 polymer ?
#
loop_
_entity_poly.entity_id
_entity_poly.type
_entity_poly.pdbx_seq_one_letter_code
_entity_poly.pdbx_strand_id
1 'polypeptide(L)'
;TARPLPVPWPPEAREELVTLLGAGEATVGVWEALEAEGIVTRLLPDWERVHCRPQRNPVHTWTVDRHLVETAVRAASLTRRVHRPDLLLVAALLHDIGKGWPGDHSVAGEVIARDMATRIGFDKHDVGV
;
A
#
# COMPACT_ATOMS: atom_id res chain seq x y z
N THR A 1 16.61 10.96 14.82
CA THR A 1 15.96 10.38 13.64
C THR A 1 15.78 8.89 13.87
N ALA A 2 14.60 8.33 13.59
CA ALA A 2 14.35 6.90 13.77
C ALA A 2 15.18 6.07 12.77
N ARG A 3 15.67 4.90 13.19
CA ARG A 3 16.44 3.99 12.35
C ARG A 3 15.51 3.34 11.30
N PRO A 4 15.97 3.11 10.05
CA PRO A 4 15.19 2.35 9.08
C PRO A 4 14.82 0.96 9.61
N LEU A 5 13.62 0.48 9.27
CA LEU A 5 13.22 -0.90 9.55
C LEU A 5 14.15 -1.89 8.82
N PRO A 6 14.42 -3.08 9.40
CA PRO A 6 15.10 -4.14 8.66
C PRO A 6 14.25 -4.59 7.46
N VAL A 7 14.87 -5.25 6.49
CA VAL A 7 14.19 -5.85 5.34
C VAL A 7 14.47 -7.36 5.35
N PRO A 8 13.45 -8.22 5.46
CA PRO A 8 12.02 -7.89 5.62
C PRO A 8 11.71 -7.19 6.96
N TRP A 9 10.59 -6.47 7.01
CA TRP A 9 10.11 -5.83 8.24
C TRP A 9 9.87 -6.87 9.34
N PRO A 10 10.02 -6.49 10.63
CA PRO A 10 9.58 -7.34 11.73
C PRO A 10 8.05 -7.55 11.67
N PRO A 11 7.53 -8.69 12.15
CA PRO A 11 6.09 -8.97 12.14
C PRO A 11 5.24 -7.86 12.77
N GLU A 12 5.71 -7.28 13.88
CA GLU A 12 5.06 -6.16 14.57
C GLU A 12 4.86 -4.94 13.64
N ALA A 13 5.86 -4.58 12.84
CA ALA A 13 5.74 -3.44 11.93
C ALA A 13 4.72 -3.69 10.81
N ARG A 14 4.62 -4.94 10.34
CA ARG A 14 3.57 -5.35 9.39
C ARG A 14 2.19 -5.31 10.05
N GLU A 15 2.07 -5.80 11.28
CA GLU A 15 0.81 -5.80 12.05
C GLU A 15 0.31 -4.38 12.31
N GLU A 16 1.20 -3.43 12.61
CA GLU A 16 0.85 -2.01 12.76
C GLU A 16 0.39 -1.39 11.44
N LEU A 17 1.04 -1.71 10.31
CA LEU A 17 0.55 -1.29 8.99
C LEU A 17 -0.84 -1.84 8.71
N VAL A 18 -1.07 -3.14 8.94
CA VAL A 18 -2.37 -3.78 8.73
C VAL A 18 -3.44 -3.17 9.64
N THR A 19 -3.10 -2.89 10.90
CA THR A 19 -3.99 -2.22 11.86
C THR A 19 -4.36 -0.83 11.39
N LEU A 20 -3.39 -0.05 10.91
CA LEU A 20 -3.61 1.25 10.32
C LEU A 20 -4.56 1.17 9.12
N LEU A 21 -4.33 0.26 8.17
CA LEU A 21 -5.19 0.09 6.99
C LEU A 21 -6.60 -0.41 7.37
N GLY A 22 -6.69 -1.22 8.43
CA GLY A 22 -7.95 -1.75 8.95
C GLY A 22 -8.80 -0.74 9.73
N ALA A 23 -8.26 0.44 10.07
CA ALA A 23 -8.97 1.48 10.81
C ALA A 23 -10.09 2.19 10.01
N GLY A 24 -10.23 1.88 8.72
CA GLY A 24 -11.28 2.44 7.86
C GLY A 24 -11.07 3.92 7.61
N GLU A 25 -12.11 4.73 7.69
CA GLU A 25 -12.02 6.16 7.34
C GLU A 25 -10.98 6.93 8.17
N ALA A 26 -10.67 6.47 9.40
CA ALA A 26 -9.63 7.07 10.23
C ALA A 26 -8.22 6.93 9.63
N THR A 27 -7.97 5.90 8.82
CA THR A 27 -6.68 5.66 8.13
C THR A 27 -6.25 6.85 7.31
N VAL A 28 -7.20 7.54 6.67
CA VAL A 28 -6.96 8.69 5.79
C VAL A 28 -6.11 9.77 6.48
N GLY A 29 -6.58 10.27 7.62
CA GLY A 29 -5.93 11.41 8.27
C GLY A 29 -4.56 11.03 8.83
N VAL A 30 -4.41 9.79 9.31
CA VAL A 30 -3.13 9.27 9.78
C VAL A 30 -2.17 9.11 8.61
N TRP A 31 -2.61 8.53 7.49
CA TRP A 31 -1.78 8.36 6.30
C TRP A 31 -1.29 9.70 5.76
N GLU A 32 -2.18 10.70 5.65
CA GLU A 32 -1.82 12.05 5.20
C GLU A 32 -0.79 12.72 6.12
N ALA A 33 -0.90 12.54 7.44
CA ALA A 33 0.09 13.04 8.38
C ALA A 33 1.45 12.32 8.21
N LEU A 34 1.45 11.00 7.99
CA LEU A 34 2.68 10.24 7.73
C LEU A 34 3.33 10.63 6.40
N GLU A 35 2.52 10.88 5.36
CA GLU A 35 2.96 11.40 4.05
C GLU A 35 3.62 12.77 4.18
N ALA A 36 3.00 13.70 4.90
CA ALA A 36 3.53 15.05 5.10
C ALA A 36 4.92 15.04 5.75
N GLU A 37 5.21 14.04 6.59
CA GLU A 37 6.51 13.82 7.24
C GLU A 37 7.47 12.92 6.44
N GLY A 38 7.07 12.53 5.22
CA GLY A 38 7.82 11.62 4.33
C GLY A 38 8.02 10.22 4.91
N ILE A 39 7.21 9.80 5.89
CA ILE A 39 7.34 8.51 6.55
C ILE A 39 6.94 7.40 5.59
N VAL A 40 5.84 7.56 4.84
CA VAL A 40 5.35 6.51 3.93
C VAL A 40 6.39 6.17 2.87
N THR A 41 6.94 7.15 2.16
CA THR A 41 7.99 6.91 1.15
C THR A 41 9.25 6.28 1.75
N ARG A 42 9.61 6.60 3.00
CA ARG A 42 10.75 5.93 3.66
C ARG A 42 10.46 4.46 3.97
N LEU A 43 9.23 4.13 4.34
CA LEU A 43 8.79 2.76 4.60
C LEU A 43 8.64 1.98 3.29
N LEU A 44 8.00 2.60 2.30
CA LEU A 44 7.57 2.05 1.02
C LEU A 44 8.16 2.87 -0.13
N PRO A 45 9.43 2.63 -0.53
CA PRO A 45 10.14 3.50 -1.48
C PRO A 45 9.42 3.71 -2.82
N ASP A 46 8.84 2.66 -3.37
CA ASP A 46 8.11 2.69 -4.64
C ASP A 46 6.84 3.55 -4.61
N TRP A 47 6.36 3.92 -3.42
CA TRP A 47 5.25 4.86 -3.26
C TRP A 47 5.53 6.25 -3.84
N GLU A 48 6.80 6.68 -3.88
CA GLU A 48 7.21 7.97 -4.45
C GLU A 48 6.68 8.17 -5.88
N ARG A 49 6.54 7.08 -6.65
CA ARG A 49 6.10 7.14 -8.05
C ARG A 49 4.60 7.37 -8.23
N VAL A 50 3.80 7.10 -7.19
CA VAL A 50 2.35 7.31 -7.17
C VAL A 50 1.92 8.50 -6.31
N HIS A 51 2.80 8.99 -5.45
CA HIS A 51 2.57 10.17 -4.61
C HIS A 51 2.17 11.40 -5.44
N CYS A 52 1.05 12.02 -5.07
CA CYS A 52 0.41 13.14 -5.76
C CYS A 52 0.25 12.96 -7.28
N ARG A 53 0.26 11.72 -7.78
CA ARG A 53 0.24 11.46 -9.22
C ARG A 53 -1.18 11.64 -9.77
N PRO A 54 -1.40 12.55 -10.74
CA PRO A 54 -2.71 12.70 -11.35
C PRO A 54 -3.13 11.44 -12.10
N GLN A 55 -4.37 11.01 -11.92
CA GLN A 55 -4.98 9.98 -12.75
C GLN A 55 -5.84 10.65 -13.83
N ARG A 56 -5.43 10.54 -15.10
CA ARG A 56 -6.08 11.25 -16.22
C ARG A 56 -7.21 10.41 -16.80
N ASN A 57 -8.36 10.40 -16.14
CA ASN A 57 -9.60 9.84 -16.68
C ASN A 57 -10.80 10.54 -16.01
N PRO A 58 -11.84 10.96 -16.77
CA PRO A 58 -13.01 11.71 -16.27
C PRO A 58 -13.74 11.13 -15.06
N VAL A 59 -13.58 9.83 -14.75
CA VAL A 59 -14.22 9.20 -13.58
C VAL A 59 -13.34 9.12 -12.33
N HIS A 60 -12.08 9.54 -12.39
CA HIS A 60 -11.18 9.49 -11.24
C HIS A 60 -11.24 10.77 -10.42
N THR A 61 -11.73 10.63 -9.19
CA THR A 61 -11.84 11.72 -8.20
C THR A 61 -10.52 12.02 -7.49
N TRP A 62 -9.59 11.06 -7.47
CA TRP A 62 -8.39 11.10 -6.63
C TRP A 62 -7.11 10.93 -7.46
N THR A 63 -6.01 11.47 -6.92
CA THR A 63 -4.65 11.08 -7.30
C THR A 63 -4.43 9.59 -7.02
N VAL A 64 -3.44 8.97 -7.67
CA VAL A 64 -3.21 7.52 -7.59
C VAL A 64 -2.98 7.09 -6.14
N ASP A 65 -2.08 7.73 -5.42
CA ASP A 65 -1.83 7.51 -3.98
C ASP A 65 -3.11 7.56 -3.12
N ARG A 66 -3.91 8.63 -3.25
CA ARG A 66 -5.15 8.76 -2.48
C ARG A 66 -6.14 7.65 -2.84
N HIS A 67 -6.23 7.30 -4.12
CA HIS A 67 -7.08 6.21 -4.57
C HIS A 67 -6.67 4.85 -3.96
N LEU A 68 -5.38 4.57 -3.86
CA LEU A 68 -4.87 3.35 -3.24
C LEU A 68 -5.26 3.27 -1.75
N VAL A 69 -5.11 4.38 -1.00
CA VAL A 69 -5.52 4.45 0.41
C VAL A 69 -7.03 4.26 0.54
N GLU A 70 -7.84 4.97 -0.26
CA GLU A 70 -9.30 4.83 -0.29
C GLU A 70 -9.73 3.39 -0.60
N THR A 71 -9.02 2.70 -1.49
CA THR A 71 -9.30 1.31 -1.82
C THR A 71 -9.07 0.40 -0.61
N ALA A 72 -7.97 0.60 0.12
CA ALA A 72 -7.72 -0.12 1.38
C ALA A 72 -8.78 0.19 2.45
N VAL A 73 -9.22 1.44 2.57
CA VAL A 73 -10.30 1.86 3.48
C VAL A 73 -11.61 1.14 3.16
N ARG A 74 -11.98 1.02 1.88
CA ARG A 74 -13.17 0.26 1.48
C ARG A 74 -13.00 -1.23 1.76
N ALA A 75 -11.82 -1.78 1.50
CA ALA A 75 -11.49 -3.18 1.77
C ALA A 75 -11.55 -3.52 3.27
N ALA A 76 -11.27 -2.57 4.17
CA ALA A 76 -11.37 -2.77 5.62
C ALA A 76 -12.74 -3.28 6.07
N SER A 77 -13.82 -2.87 5.40
CA SER A 77 -15.19 -3.35 5.66
C SER A 77 -15.41 -4.84 5.37
N LEU A 78 -14.53 -5.44 4.55
CA LEU A 78 -14.62 -6.84 4.11
C LEU A 78 -13.71 -7.78 4.90
N THR A 79 -12.90 -7.26 5.83
CA THR A 79 -11.91 -8.04 6.60
C THR A 79 -12.54 -9.21 7.36
N ARG A 80 -13.77 -9.08 7.85
CA ARG A 80 -14.51 -10.17 8.53
C ARG A 80 -15.02 -11.27 7.61
N ARG A 81 -14.88 -11.10 6.28
CA ARG A 81 -15.38 -12.03 5.25
C ARG A 81 -14.28 -12.85 4.61
N VAL A 82 -13.02 -12.68 5.03
CA VAL A 82 -11.86 -13.36 4.45
C VAL A 82 -10.99 -13.98 5.54
N HIS A 83 -10.27 -15.05 5.20
CA HIS A 83 -9.33 -15.70 6.13
C HIS A 83 -8.04 -14.92 6.33
N ARG A 84 -7.63 -14.13 5.33
CA ARG A 84 -6.38 -13.35 5.31
C ARG A 84 -6.66 -11.85 5.11
N PRO A 85 -7.18 -11.16 6.15
CA PRO A 85 -7.49 -9.73 6.06
C PRO A 85 -6.25 -8.86 5.84
N ASP A 86 -5.09 -9.31 6.31
CA ASP A 86 -3.78 -8.71 6.06
C ASP A 86 -3.46 -8.66 4.56
N LEU A 87 -3.61 -9.79 3.85
CA LEU A 87 -3.40 -9.84 2.40
C LEU A 87 -4.42 -8.99 1.65
N LEU A 88 -5.70 -9.01 2.07
CA LEU A 88 -6.74 -8.17 1.46
C LEU A 88 -6.37 -6.68 1.52
N LEU A 89 -5.97 -6.19 2.70
CA LEU A 89 -5.67 -4.78 2.91
C LEU A 89 -4.41 -4.34 2.18
N VAL A 90 -3.35 -5.14 2.24
CA VAL A 90 -2.09 -4.82 1.56
C VAL A 90 -2.24 -4.94 0.04
N ALA A 91 -2.95 -5.96 -0.46
CA ALA A 91 -3.23 -6.06 -1.90
C ALA A 91 -4.08 -4.89 -2.39
N ALA A 92 -5.09 -4.44 -1.63
CA ALA A 92 -5.88 -3.26 -1.96
C ALA A 92 -5.03 -1.98 -2.06
N LEU A 93 -4.09 -1.80 -1.13
CA LEU A 93 -3.14 -0.69 -1.15
C LEU A 93 -2.18 -0.75 -2.35
N LEU A 94 -1.77 -1.94 -2.78
CA LEU A 94 -0.76 -2.12 -3.83
C LEU A 94 -1.33 -2.36 -5.23
N HIS A 95 -2.66 -2.54 -5.37
CA HIS A 95 -3.28 -3.10 -6.58
C HIS A 95 -2.95 -2.35 -7.88
N ASP A 96 -2.68 -1.05 -7.78
CA ASP A 96 -2.44 -0.16 -8.92
C ASP A 96 -1.08 0.58 -8.81
N ILE A 97 -0.17 0.08 -7.97
CA ILE A 97 1.12 0.72 -7.72
C ILE A 97 1.95 0.90 -9.01
N GLY A 98 1.78 0.01 -9.99
CA GLY A 98 2.48 0.05 -11.28
C GLY A 98 2.17 1.27 -12.14
N LYS A 99 1.10 2.04 -11.84
CA LYS A 99 0.75 3.27 -12.58
C LYS A 99 1.82 4.37 -12.49
N GLY A 100 2.75 4.25 -11.56
CA GLY A 100 3.93 5.10 -11.44
C GLY A 100 4.99 4.91 -12.55
N TRP A 101 4.92 3.82 -13.32
CA TRP A 101 5.95 3.39 -14.28
C TRP A 101 5.47 3.46 -15.73
N PRO A 102 6.40 3.59 -16.70
CA PRO A 102 6.07 3.49 -18.11
C PRO A 102 5.76 2.04 -18.51
N GLY A 103 4.93 1.87 -19.54
CA GLY A 103 4.56 0.56 -20.08
C GLY A 103 3.23 0.05 -19.52
N ASP A 104 3.05 -1.28 -19.57
CA ASP A 104 1.88 -1.94 -19.00
C ASP A 104 1.97 -1.90 -17.47
N HIS A 105 1.04 -1.16 -16.84
CA HIS A 105 1.04 -0.95 -15.40
C HIS A 105 0.77 -2.23 -14.61
N SER A 106 0.12 -3.24 -15.19
CA SER A 106 -0.14 -4.51 -14.52
C SER A 106 1.13 -5.36 -14.49
N VAL A 107 1.88 -5.39 -15.60
CA VAL A 107 3.17 -6.09 -15.66
C VAL A 107 4.21 -5.43 -14.73
N ALA A 108 4.31 -4.10 -14.76
CA ALA A 108 5.17 -3.38 -13.83
C ALA A 108 4.70 -3.53 -12.38
N GLY A 109 3.39 -3.42 -12.17
CA GLY A 109 2.75 -3.53 -10.85
C GLY A 109 2.98 -4.87 -10.18
N GLU A 110 2.98 -5.97 -10.92
CA GLU A 110 3.28 -7.31 -10.40
C GLU A 110 4.66 -7.36 -9.72
N VAL A 111 5.70 -6.85 -10.41
CA VAL A 111 7.08 -6.84 -9.88
C VAL A 111 7.16 -5.98 -8.62
N ILE A 112 6.59 -4.77 -8.67
CA ILE A 112 6.63 -3.81 -7.56
C ILE A 112 5.85 -4.32 -6.36
N ALA A 113 4.64 -4.85 -6.56
CA ALA A 113 3.82 -5.39 -5.49
C ALA A 113 4.51 -6.57 -4.80
N ARG A 114 5.15 -7.46 -5.56
CA ARG A 114 5.94 -8.58 -5.01
C ARG A 114 7.11 -8.09 -4.17
N ASP A 115 7.88 -7.11 -4.66
CA ASP A 115 9.04 -6.57 -3.95
C ASP A 115 8.63 -5.81 -2.68
N MET A 116 7.55 -5.03 -2.75
CA MET A 116 6.98 -4.31 -1.60
C MET A 116 6.39 -5.28 -0.57
N ALA A 117 5.64 -6.30 -0.98
CA ALA A 117 5.07 -7.28 -0.07
C ALA A 117 6.18 -8.12 0.62
N THR A 118 7.24 -8.46 -0.12
CA THR A 118 8.44 -9.11 0.45
C THR A 118 9.12 -8.20 1.47
N ARG A 119 9.25 -6.90 1.18
CA ARG A 119 9.79 -5.90 2.12
C ARG A 119 8.94 -5.79 3.39
N ILE A 120 7.61 -5.76 3.25
CA ILE A 120 6.65 -5.74 4.37
C ILE A 120 6.72 -7.03 5.20
N GLY A 121 7.33 -8.09 4.69
CA GLY A 121 7.58 -9.33 5.43
C GLY A 121 6.52 -10.40 5.22
N PHE A 122 5.81 -10.40 4.09
CA PHE A 122 5.04 -11.56 3.65
C PHE A 122 5.98 -12.68 3.18
N ASP A 123 5.54 -13.93 3.35
CA ASP A 123 6.33 -15.08 2.93
C ASP A 123 6.24 -15.32 1.41
N LYS A 124 7.05 -16.26 0.92
CA LYS A 124 7.13 -16.58 -0.51
C LYS A 124 5.82 -17.11 -1.10
N HIS A 125 4.99 -17.77 -0.30
CA HIS A 125 3.72 -18.30 -0.76
C HIS A 125 2.72 -17.16 -0.95
N ASP A 126 2.71 -16.21 -0.03
CA ASP A 126 1.82 -15.05 -0.05
C ASP A 126 2.18 -14.04 -1.16
N VAL A 127 3.46 -13.91 -1.53
CA VAL A 127 3.91 -13.00 -2.60
C VAL A 127 4.02 -13.66 -3.98
N GLY A 128 3.79 -14.97 -4.05
CA GLY A 128 3.85 -15.74 -5.29
C GLY A 128 2.69 -15.43 -6.22
N VAL A 129 2.95 -15.50 -7.52
CA VAL A 129 1.95 -15.40 -8.61
C VAL A 129 1.91 -16.73 -9.35
#